data_AF-A0A958L3B7-F1
#
_entry.id   AF-A0A958L3B7-F1
#
_cell.length_a   1.000
_cell.length_b   1.000
_cell.length_c   1.000
_cell.angle_alpha   90.00
_cell.angle_beta   90.00
_cell.angle_gamma   90.00
#
_symmetry.space_group_name_H-M   'P 1'
#
loop_
_entity.id
_entity.type
_entity.pdbx_description
1 polymer ?
#
loop_
_entity_poly.entity_id
_entity_poly.type
_entity_poly.pdbx_seq_one_letter_code
_entity_poly.pdbx_strand_id
1 'polypeptide(L)'
;MRTVFLFVCVFLLSGCSFFPQEQKQAPLPVPVHQLVEQPLTQEESTELLGEVGTNFVYGPGLGETMLAAGSIVLFPPSALFFLGNAAVQMSGYDGVTVSETLGEEKAKTAEEVFDGVVSAPGRVSAFVAGTDYRSKDEAKARLSSFLQRVQDSRAEGVPKPSFVPVSPEFQIPTSEADNSSL
;
A
#
# COMPACT_ATOMS: atom_id res chain seq x y z
N MET A 1 20.96 -37.83 -2.40
CA MET A 1 20.78 -36.41 -2.77
C MET A 1 20.05 -36.21 -4.09
N ARG A 2 20.42 -36.88 -5.19
CA ARG A 2 19.75 -36.74 -6.51
C ARG A 2 18.23 -37.02 -6.50
N THR A 3 17.79 -38.04 -5.79
CA THR A 3 16.36 -38.41 -5.66
C THR A 3 15.55 -37.40 -4.85
N VAL A 4 16.13 -36.84 -3.79
CA VAL A 4 15.49 -35.79 -2.98
C VAL A 4 15.29 -34.51 -3.80
N PHE A 5 16.29 -34.14 -4.60
CA PHE A 5 16.20 -32.96 -5.46
C PHE A 5 15.11 -33.11 -6.55
N LEU A 6 15.02 -34.28 -7.19
CA LEU A 6 13.97 -34.58 -8.15
C LEU A 6 12.57 -34.53 -7.51
N PHE A 7 12.43 -35.06 -6.30
CA PHE A 7 11.15 -35.05 -5.60
C PHE A 7 10.69 -33.62 -5.25
N VAL A 8 11.63 -32.76 -4.82
CA VAL A 8 11.36 -31.34 -4.54
C VAL A 8 10.96 -30.59 -5.82
N CYS A 9 11.65 -30.81 -6.95
CA CYS A 9 11.29 -30.18 -8.22
C CYS A 9 9.90 -30.59 -8.73
N VAL A 10 9.53 -31.87 -8.63
CA VAL A 10 8.20 -32.35 -9.06
C VAL A 10 7.08 -31.79 -8.19
N PHE A 11 7.31 -31.67 -6.87
CA PHE A 11 6.34 -31.08 -5.95
C PHE A 11 6.16 -29.57 -6.20
N LEU A 12 7.25 -28.84 -6.47
CA LEU A 12 7.19 -27.41 -6.77
C LEU A 12 6.51 -27.12 -8.12
N LEU A 13 6.72 -27.97 -9.14
CA LEU A 13 6.13 -27.77 -10.47
C LEU A 13 4.64 -28.10 -10.54
N SER A 14 4.14 -29.02 -9.71
CA SER A 14 2.71 -29.40 -9.73
C SER A 14 1.79 -28.36 -9.06
N GLY A 15 2.34 -27.48 -8.22
CA GLY A 15 1.57 -26.44 -7.51
C GLY A 15 1.18 -25.23 -8.37
N CYS A 16 1.90 -24.98 -9.47
CA CYS A 16 1.68 -23.77 -10.29
C CYS A 16 0.38 -23.84 -11.14
N SER A 17 -0.19 -25.02 -11.35
CA SER A 17 -1.36 -25.18 -12.24
C SER A 17 -2.71 -24.90 -11.57
N PHE A 18 -2.75 -24.70 -10.26
CA PHE A 18 -4.00 -24.59 -9.50
C PHE A 18 -4.29 -23.18 -8.99
N PHE A 19 -3.54 -22.16 -9.41
CA PHE A 19 -3.87 -20.78 -9.06
C PHE A 19 -5.14 -20.36 -9.82
N PRO A 20 -6.27 -20.12 -9.11
CA PRO A 20 -7.47 -19.62 -9.77
C PRO A 20 -7.15 -18.29 -10.43
N GLN A 21 -7.52 -18.17 -11.69
CA GLN A 21 -7.35 -16.93 -12.45
C GLN A 21 -8.34 -15.89 -11.94
N GLU A 22 -7.79 -14.96 -11.14
CA GLU A 22 -8.24 -13.59 -10.82
C GLU A 22 -9.75 -13.31 -10.85
N GLN A 23 -10.35 -13.17 -9.67
CA GLN A 23 -11.63 -12.50 -9.50
C GLN A 23 -11.37 -10.99 -9.41
N LYS A 24 -11.45 -10.31 -10.55
CA LYS A 24 -11.35 -8.86 -10.76
C LYS A 24 -11.62 -8.03 -9.50
N GLN A 25 -10.57 -7.62 -8.80
CA GLN A 25 -10.64 -6.37 -8.04
C GLN A 25 -11.11 -5.27 -9.00
N ALA A 26 -11.94 -4.36 -8.51
CA ALA A 26 -12.42 -3.22 -9.30
C ALA A 26 -11.23 -2.60 -10.04
N PRO A 27 -11.23 -2.63 -11.39
CA PRO A 27 -10.03 -2.35 -12.16
C PRO A 27 -9.51 -0.98 -11.76
N LEU A 28 -8.26 -0.94 -11.29
CA LEU A 28 -7.54 0.32 -11.20
C LEU A 28 -7.62 0.97 -12.58
N PRO A 29 -7.92 2.29 -12.66
CA PRO A 29 -8.11 2.96 -13.95
C PRO A 29 -6.88 2.83 -14.86
N VAL A 30 -5.70 2.63 -14.28
CA VAL A 30 -4.45 2.37 -14.99
C VAL A 30 -3.79 1.11 -14.45
N PRO A 31 -3.60 0.08 -15.29
CA PRO A 31 -2.91 -1.13 -14.86
C PRO A 31 -1.40 -0.87 -14.79
N VAL A 32 -0.75 -1.40 -13.75
CA VAL A 32 0.65 -1.12 -13.41
C VAL A 32 1.62 -1.41 -14.56
N HIS A 33 1.30 -2.36 -15.45
CA HIS A 33 2.12 -2.66 -16.62
C HIS A 33 2.28 -1.46 -17.56
N GLN A 34 1.27 -0.57 -17.67
CA GLN A 34 1.38 0.64 -18.50
C GLN A 34 2.38 1.65 -17.92
N LEU A 35 2.58 1.66 -16.60
CA LEU A 35 3.61 2.49 -15.96
C LEU A 35 5.03 1.97 -16.22
N VAL A 36 5.20 0.66 -16.48
CA VAL A 36 6.50 0.06 -16.81
C VAL A 36 6.90 0.39 -18.25
N GLU A 37 5.93 0.38 -19.17
CA GLU A 37 6.20 0.70 -20.58
C GLU A 37 6.55 2.17 -20.81
N GLN A 38 6.04 3.07 -19.96
CA GLN A 38 6.30 4.50 -20.05
C GLN A 38 6.80 5.03 -18.71
N PRO A 39 8.13 5.00 -18.46
CA PRO A 39 8.67 5.38 -17.17
C PRO A 39 8.17 6.76 -16.77
N LEU A 40 7.77 6.90 -15.50
CA LEU A 40 7.46 8.19 -14.92
C LEU A 40 8.70 9.09 -15.05
N THR A 41 8.45 10.34 -15.39
CA THR A 41 9.48 11.35 -15.32
C THR A 41 9.96 11.53 -13.88
N GLN A 42 11.12 12.15 -13.70
CA GLN A 42 11.68 12.34 -12.37
C GLN A 42 10.72 13.13 -11.46
N GLU A 43 10.05 14.15 -12.00
CA GLU A 43 9.09 14.97 -11.24
C GLU A 43 7.83 14.19 -10.86
N GLU A 44 7.29 13.37 -11.78
CA GLU A 44 6.12 12.52 -11.48
C GLU A 44 6.47 11.44 -10.45
N SER A 45 7.71 10.92 -10.50
CA SER A 45 8.19 9.92 -9.56
C SER A 45 8.34 10.50 -8.15
N THR A 46 8.85 11.73 -8.02
CA THR A 46 8.97 12.39 -6.72
C THR A 46 7.61 12.77 -6.14
N GLU A 47 6.66 13.23 -6.98
CA GLU A 47 5.29 13.50 -6.54
C GLU A 47 4.58 12.21 -6.11
N LEU A 48 4.69 11.14 -6.90
CA LEU A 48 4.14 9.83 -6.57
C LEU A 48 4.73 9.29 -5.27
N LEU A 49 6.06 9.38 -5.08
CA LEU A 49 6.72 8.97 -3.85
C LEU A 49 6.27 9.80 -2.65
N GLY A 50 6.01 11.10 -2.85
CA GLY A 50 5.45 11.97 -1.81
C GLY A 50 4.03 11.55 -1.42
N GLU A 51 3.16 11.26 -2.40
CA GLU A 51 1.79 10.83 -2.14
C GLU A 51 1.74 9.43 -1.50
N VAL A 52 2.50 8.47 -2.03
CA VAL A 52 2.62 7.12 -1.46
C VAL A 52 3.24 7.19 -0.06
N GLY A 53 4.28 8.00 0.14
CA GLY A 53 4.93 8.16 1.44
C GLY A 53 4.01 8.78 2.48
N THR A 54 3.26 9.82 2.12
CA THR A 54 2.28 10.44 3.03
C THR A 54 1.12 9.50 3.34
N ASN A 55 0.62 8.74 2.36
CA ASN A 55 -0.39 7.71 2.58
C ASN A 55 0.14 6.53 3.42
N PHE A 56 1.42 6.20 3.31
CA PHE A 56 2.06 5.18 4.12
C PHE A 56 2.18 5.63 5.58
N VAL A 57 2.72 6.82 5.83
CA VAL A 57 2.99 7.35 7.18
C VAL A 57 1.69 7.72 7.91
N TYR A 58 0.73 8.36 7.22
CA TYR A 58 -0.52 8.86 7.82
C TYR A 58 -1.74 7.97 7.55
N GLY A 59 -1.53 6.81 6.93
CA GLY A 59 -2.57 5.83 6.66
C GLY A 59 -2.29 4.48 7.36
N PRO A 60 -2.90 3.38 6.88
CA PRO A 60 -2.71 2.06 7.48
C PRO A 60 -1.31 1.46 7.23
N GLY A 61 -0.58 1.93 6.20
CA GLY A 61 0.67 1.29 5.75
C GLY A 61 1.75 1.16 6.84
N LEU A 62 1.88 2.18 7.70
CA LEU A 62 2.82 2.13 8.83
C LEU A 62 2.42 1.05 9.85
N GLY A 63 1.13 0.92 10.17
CA GLY A 63 0.64 -0.11 11.07
C GLY A 63 0.78 -1.52 10.49
N GLU A 64 0.50 -1.71 9.19
CA GLU A 64 0.69 -2.99 8.50
C GLU A 64 2.16 -3.40 8.54
N THR A 65 3.07 -2.45 8.30
CA THR A 65 4.52 -2.69 8.33
C THR A 65 4.99 -3.04 9.74
N MET A 66 4.53 -2.31 10.76
CA MET A 66 4.85 -2.63 12.16
C MET A 66 4.32 -4.01 12.55
N LEU A 67 3.11 -4.36 12.14
CA LEU A 67 2.53 -5.67 12.42
C LEU A 67 3.29 -6.78 11.71
N ALA A 68 3.62 -6.60 10.44
CA ALA A 68 4.44 -7.54 9.67
C ALA A 68 5.81 -7.73 10.32
N ALA A 69 6.52 -6.64 10.62
CA ALA A 69 7.83 -6.70 11.29
C ALA A 69 7.74 -7.36 12.68
N GLY A 70 6.74 -6.99 13.48
CA GLY A 70 6.49 -7.59 14.79
C GLY A 70 6.19 -9.09 14.69
N SER A 71 5.38 -9.49 13.71
CA SER A 71 5.07 -10.90 13.47
C SER A 71 6.30 -11.70 12.99
N ILE A 72 7.20 -11.09 12.22
CA ILE A 72 8.47 -11.71 11.82
C ILE A 72 9.37 -11.93 13.04
N VAL A 73 9.44 -10.96 13.95
CA VAL A 73 10.24 -11.09 15.18
C VAL A 73 9.67 -12.15 16.12
N LEU A 74 8.34 -12.16 16.32
CA LEU A 74 7.67 -13.11 17.22
C LEU A 74 7.53 -14.52 16.62
N PHE A 75 7.37 -14.61 15.31
CA PHE A 75 7.18 -15.84 14.58
C PHE A 75 7.97 -15.80 13.25
N PRO A 76 9.28 -16.09 13.28
CA PRO A 76 10.15 -16.00 12.11
C PRO A 76 9.67 -16.73 10.84
N PRO A 77 8.95 -17.88 10.92
CA PRO A 77 8.39 -18.50 9.73
C PRO A 77 7.43 -17.60 8.92
N SER A 78 6.81 -16.59 9.54
CA SER A 78 5.95 -15.61 8.84
C SER A 78 6.71 -14.79 7.78
N ALA A 79 8.03 -14.62 7.93
CA ALA A 79 8.85 -13.92 6.93
C ALA A 79 8.75 -14.56 5.54
N LEU A 80 8.68 -15.90 5.48
CA LEU A 80 8.53 -16.63 4.23
C LEU A 80 7.17 -16.36 3.59
N PHE A 81 6.12 -16.23 4.40
CA PHE A 81 4.77 -15.90 3.92
C PHE A 81 4.72 -14.49 3.33
N PHE A 82 5.25 -13.48 4.03
CA PHE A 82 5.28 -12.11 3.50
C PHE A 82 6.15 -11.98 2.25
N LEU A 83 7.32 -12.63 2.23
CA LEU A 83 8.21 -12.61 1.07
C LEU A 83 7.57 -13.32 -0.13
N GLY A 84 6.89 -14.44 0.10
CA GLY A 84 6.14 -15.16 -0.92
C GLY A 84 5.02 -14.29 -1.50
N ASN A 85 4.21 -13.67 -0.66
CA ASN A 85 3.14 -12.77 -1.10
C ASN A 85 3.67 -11.54 -1.85
N ALA A 86 4.77 -10.95 -1.39
CA ALA A 86 5.42 -9.85 -2.09
C ALA A 86 5.90 -10.29 -3.48
N ALA A 87 6.52 -11.46 -3.61
CA ALA A 87 6.96 -11.99 -4.91
C ALA A 87 5.77 -12.24 -5.87
N VAL A 88 4.66 -12.79 -5.35
CA VAL A 88 3.42 -13.01 -6.12
C VAL A 88 2.85 -11.66 -6.60
N GLN A 89 2.75 -10.67 -5.72
CA GLN A 89 2.26 -9.32 -6.08
C GLN A 89 3.17 -8.62 -7.10
N MET A 90 4.50 -8.76 -6.96
CA MET A 90 5.45 -8.21 -7.93
C MET A 90 5.33 -8.88 -9.31
N SER A 91 4.86 -10.13 -9.38
CA SER A 91 4.57 -10.81 -10.64
C SER A 91 3.21 -10.48 -11.24
N GLY A 92 2.44 -9.57 -10.61
CA GLY A 92 1.14 -9.12 -11.09
C GLY A 92 -0.04 -10.00 -10.65
N TYR A 93 0.17 -10.97 -9.76
CA TYR A 93 -0.88 -11.80 -9.19
C TYR A 93 -1.35 -11.24 -7.85
N ASP A 94 -2.61 -11.50 -7.50
CA ASP A 94 -3.11 -11.18 -6.16
C ASP A 94 -2.36 -11.99 -5.09
N GLY A 95 -1.96 -11.30 -4.02
CA GLY A 95 -1.34 -11.97 -2.87
C GLY A 95 -2.33 -12.89 -2.16
N VAL A 96 -1.85 -14.01 -1.62
CA VAL A 96 -2.69 -14.96 -0.88
C VAL A 96 -3.05 -14.37 0.47
N THR A 97 -4.33 -14.08 0.69
CA THR A 97 -4.82 -13.60 1.99
C THR A 97 -5.40 -14.76 2.81
N VAL A 98 -5.09 -14.79 4.11
CA VAL A 98 -5.63 -15.83 5.02
C VAL A 98 -7.16 -15.70 5.13
N SER A 99 -7.70 -14.49 4.95
CA SER A 99 -9.12 -14.19 4.90
C SER A 99 -9.87 -14.97 3.83
N GLU A 100 -9.27 -15.25 2.66
CA GLU A 100 -9.93 -16.06 1.62
C GLU A 100 -10.20 -17.50 2.05
N THR A 101 -9.41 -18.02 3.01
CA THR A 101 -9.63 -19.35 3.58
C THR A 101 -10.68 -19.36 4.70
N LEU A 102 -10.99 -18.20 5.26
CA LEU A 102 -11.97 -17.98 6.31
C LEU A 102 -13.25 -17.48 5.64
N GLY A 103 -14.23 -18.35 5.38
CA GLY A 103 -15.45 -18.01 4.61
C GLY A 103 -16.04 -16.61 4.90
N GLU A 104 -16.69 -16.01 3.89
CA GLU A 104 -16.98 -14.56 3.75
C GLU A 104 -17.35 -13.80 5.04
N GLU A 105 -18.22 -14.35 5.89
CA GLU A 105 -18.63 -13.72 7.15
C GLU A 105 -17.46 -13.50 8.13
N LYS A 106 -16.56 -14.49 8.22
CA LYS A 106 -15.37 -14.42 9.08
C LYS A 106 -14.30 -13.52 8.48
N ALA A 107 -14.17 -13.52 7.15
CA ALA A 107 -13.26 -12.61 6.45
C ALA A 107 -13.58 -11.15 6.79
N LYS A 108 -14.85 -10.75 6.69
CA LYS A 108 -15.26 -9.36 6.98
C LYS A 108 -15.00 -8.95 8.43
N THR A 109 -15.32 -9.83 9.38
CA THR A 109 -15.07 -9.57 10.80
C THR A 109 -13.58 -9.46 11.10
N ALA A 110 -12.76 -10.33 10.49
CA ALA A 110 -11.31 -10.29 10.65
C ALA A 110 -10.72 -9.00 10.05
N GLU A 111 -11.21 -8.56 8.90
CA GLU A 111 -10.79 -7.32 8.25
C GLU A 111 -11.10 -6.09 9.12
N GLU A 112 -12.32 -5.98 9.67
CA GLU A 112 -12.69 -4.87 10.56
C GLU A 112 -11.81 -4.78 11.82
N VAL A 113 -11.51 -5.92 12.44
CA VAL A 113 -10.63 -5.98 13.62
C VAL A 113 -9.19 -5.63 13.23
N PHE A 114 -8.71 -6.17 12.12
CA PHE A 114 -7.37 -5.92 11.62
C PHE A 114 -7.17 -4.43 11.30
N ASP A 115 -8.11 -3.81 10.59
CA ASP A 115 -8.12 -2.39 10.28
C ASP A 115 -8.12 -1.53 11.54
N GLY A 116 -8.85 -1.94 12.58
CA GLY A 116 -8.81 -1.27 13.88
C GLY A 116 -7.41 -1.23 14.50
N VAL A 117 -6.70 -2.36 14.48
CA VAL A 117 -5.34 -2.48 15.06
C VAL A 117 -4.30 -1.74 14.21
N VAL A 118 -4.38 -1.93 12.89
CA VAL A 118 -3.41 -1.38 11.93
C VAL A 118 -3.58 0.12 11.73
N SER A 119 -4.78 0.67 11.88
CA SER A 119 -4.99 2.11 11.78
C SER A 119 -4.45 2.89 12.99
N ALA A 120 -4.26 2.25 14.14
CA ALA A 120 -3.89 2.95 15.37
C ALA A 120 -2.54 3.70 15.26
N PRO A 121 -1.43 3.10 14.77
CA PRO A 121 -0.19 3.83 14.56
C PRO A 121 -0.34 5.01 13.59
N GLY A 122 -1.02 4.81 12.46
CA GLY A 122 -1.25 5.86 11.46
C GLY A 122 -2.08 7.03 12.02
N ARG A 123 -3.10 6.75 12.83
CA ARG A 123 -3.91 7.77 13.53
C ARG A 123 -3.06 8.56 14.53
N VAL A 124 -2.18 7.91 15.28
CA VAL A 124 -1.26 8.59 16.20
C VAL A 124 -0.28 9.49 15.43
N SER A 125 0.32 8.98 14.35
CA SER A 125 1.21 9.75 13.49
C SER A 125 0.52 10.96 12.85
N ALA A 126 -0.70 10.78 12.34
CA ALA A 126 -1.51 11.85 11.77
C ALA A 126 -1.85 12.91 12.82
N PHE A 127 -2.28 12.49 14.03
CA PHE A 127 -2.55 13.38 15.14
C PHE A 127 -1.32 14.20 15.55
N VAL A 128 -0.16 13.57 15.70
CA VAL A 128 1.10 14.27 16.05
C VAL A 128 1.53 15.26 14.96
N ALA A 129 1.27 14.94 13.70
CA ALA A 129 1.57 15.82 12.58
C ALA A 129 0.51 16.92 12.35
N GLY A 130 -0.60 16.91 13.09
CA GLY A 130 -1.73 17.82 12.84
C GLY A 130 -2.38 17.59 11.47
N THR A 131 -2.33 16.38 10.95
CA THR A 131 -2.92 15.98 9.66
C THR A 131 -4.08 15.01 9.87
N ASP A 132 -5.01 14.97 8.92
CA ASP A 132 -6.09 13.98 8.94
C ASP A 132 -5.56 12.58 8.64
N TYR A 133 -6.02 11.60 9.42
CA TYR A 133 -5.77 10.19 9.14
C TYR A 133 -6.39 9.80 7.81
N ARG A 134 -5.62 9.14 6.94
CA ARG A 134 -6.08 8.72 5.62
C ARG A 134 -6.49 7.26 5.65
N SER A 135 -7.78 7.01 5.43
CA SER A 135 -8.28 5.64 5.30
C SER A 135 -7.71 4.96 4.05
N LYS A 136 -7.79 3.62 3.99
CA LYS A 136 -7.36 2.85 2.81
C LYS A 136 -8.09 3.28 1.54
N ASP A 137 -9.38 3.58 1.67
CA ASP A 137 -10.22 4.06 0.57
C ASP A 137 -9.81 5.46 0.11
N GLU A 138 -9.52 6.37 1.04
CA GLU A 138 -9.04 7.71 0.73
C GLU A 138 -7.65 7.70 0.07
N ALA A 139 -6.73 6.89 0.59
CA ALA A 139 -5.40 6.70 0.02
C ALA A 139 -5.50 6.14 -1.42
N LYS A 140 -6.38 5.15 -1.65
CA LYS A 140 -6.64 4.59 -2.97
C LYS A 140 -7.27 5.61 -3.91
N ALA A 141 -8.25 6.38 -3.44
CA ALA A 141 -8.90 7.43 -4.22
C ALA A 141 -7.90 8.49 -4.67
N ARG A 142 -7.06 9.00 -3.75
CA ARG A 142 -6.01 10.00 -4.07
C ARG A 142 -4.99 9.45 -5.07
N LEU A 143 -4.49 8.24 -4.83
CA LEU A 143 -3.54 7.60 -5.74
C LEU A 143 -4.14 7.41 -7.14
N SER A 144 -5.38 6.93 -7.23
CA SER A 144 -6.07 6.76 -8.51
C SER A 144 -6.27 8.09 -9.24
N SER A 145 -6.61 9.16 -8.52
CA SER A 145 -6.74 10.51 -9.10
C SER A 145 -5.40 11.06 -9.60
N PHE A 146 -4.30 10.79 -8.88
CA PHE A 146 -2.96 11.16 -9.32
C PHE A 146 -2.59 10.43 -10.62
N LEU A 147 -2.79 9.11 -10.67
CA LEU A 147 -2.50 8.30 -11.86
C LEU A 147 -3.33 8.74 -13.06
N GLN A 148 -4.61 9.06 -12.85
CA GLN A 148 -5.48 9.57 -13.90
C GLN A 148 -4.97 10.92 -14.44
N ARG A 149 -4.60 11.86 -13.57
CA ARG A 149 -4.04 13.17 -14.00
C ARG A 149 -2.76 13.02 -14.81
N VAL A 150 -1.88 12.11 -14.43
CA VAL A 150 -0.64 11.82 -15.17
C VAL A 150 -0.98 11.25 -16.55
N GLN A 151 -1.95 10.34 -16.64
CA GLN A 151 -2.39 9.78 -17.90
C GLN A 151 -3.03 10.83 -18.82
N ASP A 152 -3.90 11.68 -18.28
CA ASP A 152 -4.57 12.77 -19.01
C ASP A 152 -3.55 13.78 -19.53
N SER A 153 -2.58 14.19 -18.69
CA SER A 153 -1.51 15.13 -19.06
C SER A 153 -0.65 14.59 -20.22
N ARG A 154 -0.43 13.27 -20.27
CA ARG A 154 0.30 12.61 -21.37
C ARG A 154 -0.54 12.54 -22.64
N ALA A 155 -1.84 12.28 -22.53
CA ALA A 155 -2.74 12.17 -23.68
C ALA A 155 -2.91 13.50 -24.42
N GLU A 156 -2.95 14.61 -23.71
CA GLU A 156 -3.17 15.94 -24.31
C GLU A 156 -1.90 16.54 -24.95
N GLY A 157 -0.73 15.92 -24.76
CA GLY A 157 0.54 16.49 -25.21
C GLY A 157 0.83 17.88 -24.60
N VAL A 158 0.11 18.23 -23.53
CA VAL A 158 0.21 19.53 -22.87
C VAL A 158 1.55 19.58 -22.15
N PRO A 159 2.37 20.61 -22.38
CA PRO A 159 3.59 20.79 -21.62
C PRO A 159 3.23 20.89 -20.14
N LYS A 160 3.87 20.03 -19.33
CA LYS A 160 3.57 19.82 -17.92
C LYS A 160 3.29 21.14 -17.19
N PRO A 161 2.26 21.22 -16.34
CA PRO A 161 2.16 22.32 -15.39
C PRO A 161 3.46 22.33 -14.58
N SER A 162 4.20 23.43 -14.65
CA SER A 162 5.36 23.65 -13.80
C SER A 162 4.88 23.49 -12.37
N PHE A 163 5.43 22.49 -11.67
CA PHE A 163 5.10 22.19 -10.29
C PHE A 163 5.21 23.50 -9.49
N VAL A 164 4.07 24.05 -9.07
CA VAL A 164 4.06 25.00 -7.99
C VAL A 164 4.15 24.10 -6.77
N PRO A 165 5.31 24.03 -6.08
CA PRO A 165 5.36 23.32 -4.82
C PRO A 165 4.18 23.83 -4.01
N VAL A 166 3.31 22.92 -3.59
CA VAL A 166 2.35 23.23 -2.54
C VAL A 166 3.25 23.54 -1.36
N SER A 167 3.58 24.83 -1.21
CA SER A 167 4.34 25.31 -0.07
C SER A 167 3.57 24.77 1.12
N PRO A 168 4.17 23.93 1.96
CA PRO A 168 3.58 23.67 3.25
C PRO A 168 3.74 24.99 4.01
N GLU A 169 2.87 25.96 3.76
CA GLU A 169 2.49 26.96 4.75
C GLU A 169 1.74 26.20 5.84
N PHE A 170 2.49 25.35 6.52
CA PHE A 170 2.18 24.74 7.78
C PHE A 170 2.35 25.86 8.79
N GLN A 171 1.34 26.73 8.87
CA GLN A 171 1.12 27.50 10.07
C GLN A 171 0.80 26.47 11.14
N ILE A 172 1.82 26.01 11.86
CA ILE A 172 1.60 25.40 13.17
C ILE A 172 0.81 26.46 13.92
N PRO A 173 -0.46 26.22 14.31
CA PRO A 173 -1.07 27.07 15.30
C PRO A 173 -0.20 26.90 16.55
N THR A 174 0.75 27.81 16.75
CA THR A 174 1.35 28.01 18.05
C THR A 174 0.18 28.41 18.91
N SER A 175 -0.40 27.44 19.62
CA SER A 175 -1.26 27.75 20.74
C SER A 175 -0.35 28.51 21.70
N GLU A 176 -0.35 29.84 21.62
CA GLU A 176 -0.04 30.69 22.73
C GLU A 176 -0.97 30.22 23.85
N ALA A 177 -0.44 29.33 24.68
CA ALA A 177 -1.00 29.03 25.97
C ALA A 177 -0.90 30.34 26.74
N ASP A 178 -1.98 31.11 26.68
CA ASP A 178 -2.22 32.29 27.48
C ASP A 178 -2.23 31.85 28.95
N ASN A 179 -1.04 31.84 29.55
CA ASN A 179 -0.79 31.51 30.94
C ASN A 179 -0.92 32.79 31.80
N SER A 180 -1.96 33.57 31.53
CA SER A 180 -2.27 34.83 32.21
C SER A 180 -3.45 34.64 33.17
N SER A 181 -3.29 33.82 34.20
CA SER A 181 -4.08 33.94 35.43
C SER A 181 -3.54 33.01 36.51
N LEU A 182 -2.58 33.52 37.30
CA LEU A 182 -2.44 33.29 38.74
C LEU A 182 -1.51 34.36 39.34
#